data_AF-A0A8C0GT35-F1
#
_entry.id   AF-A0A8C0GT35-F1
#
_cell.length_a   1.000
_cell.length_b   1.000
_cell.length_c   1.000
_cell.angle_alpha   90.00
_cell.angle_beta   90.00
_cell.angle_gamma   90.00
#
_symmetry.space_group_name_H-M   'P 1'
#
loop_
_entity.id
_entity.type
_entity.pdbx_description
1 polymer ?
#
loop_
_entity_poly.entity_id
_entity_poly.type
_entity_poly.pdbx_seq_one_letter_code
_entity_poly.pdbx_strand_id
1 'polypeptide(L)'
;MMEQRSQMLKQMQLSKNEREREAQLIHDRNTASHSAAVVKCDAAAATPEKVQMTWTKEKFIAEKHKNRETNITGFKDIFNMKPNQSNVRRMHTAVKLNGVILNKSQHAQLVLLNMPGPPKNKKGDENYMEFLEVLTEGLNRVLLVRGGGREVITIYS
;
A
#
# COMPACT_ATOMS: atom_id res chain seq x y z
N MET A 1 9.19 -7.79 5.56
CA MET A 1 9.14 -7.96 4.09
C MET A 1 10.33 -7.28 3.42
N MET A 2 10.39 -5.95 3.30
CA MET A 2 11.54 -5.27 2.66
C MET A 2 12.89 -5.58 3.34
N GLU A 3 12.94 -5.59 4.68
CA GLU A 3 14.16 -5.92 5.42
C GLU A 3 14.61 -7.38 5.25
N GLN A 4 13.67 -8.31 5.19
CA GLN A 4 13.96 -9.74 4.96
C GLN A 4 14.55 -9.96 3.56
N ARG A 5 14.01 -9.25 2.57
CA ARG A 5 14.52 -9.29 1.19
C ARG A 5 15.95 -8.74 1.10
N SER A 6 16.22 -7.61 1.77
CA SER A 6 17.56 -7.02 1.84
C SER A 6 18.59 -7.97 2.49
N GLN A 7 18.19 -8.68 3.55
CA GLN A 7 19.03 -9.71 4.18
C GLN A 7 19.31 -10.88 3.23
N MET A 8 18.30 -11.34 2.50
CA MET A 8 18.45 -12.44 1.53
C MET A 8 19.40 -12.06 0.39
N LEU A 9 19.24 -10.87 -0.18
CA LEU A 9 20.14 -10.35 -1.22
C LEU A 9 21.59 -10.25 -0.74
N LYS A 10 21.79 -9.89 0.53
CA LYS A 10 23.12 -9.89 1.16
C LYS A 10 23.70 -11.29 1.29
N GLN A 11 22.86 -12.30 1.59
CA GLN A 11 23.29 -13.70 1.68
C GLN A 11 23.61 -14.31 0.31
N MET A 12 22.90 -13.92 -0.75
CA MET A 12 23.11 -14.46 -2.11
C MET A 12 24.41 -13.97 -2.78
N GLN A 13 25.13 -13.01 -2.18
CA GLN A 13 26.40 -12.48 -2.68
C GLN A 13 26.38 -12.10 -4.17
N LEU A 14 25.27 -11.53 -4.64
CA LEU A 14 25.09 -11.17 -6.05
C LEU A 14 26.20 -10.25 -6.56
N SER A 15 26.72 -10.57 -7.75
CA SER A 15 27.68 -9.74 -8.46
C SER A 15 27.06 -8.39 -8.83
N LYS A 16 27.91 -7.40 -9.17
CA LYS A 16 27.43 -6.07 -9.59
C LYS A 16 26.47 -6.16 -10.78
N ASN A 17 26.80 -7.00 -11.77
CA ASN A 17 25.99 -7.18 -12.98
C ASN A 17 24.63 -7.82 -12.68
N GLU A 18 24.57 -8.79 -11.75
CA GLU A 18 23.31 -9.42 -11.35
C GLU A 18 22.42 -8.46 -10.56
N ARG A 19 23.03 -7.64 -9.70
CA ARG A 19 22.32 -6.61 -8.92
C ARG A 19 21.67 -5.55 -9.81
N GLU A 20 22.34 -5.19 -10.90
CA GLU A 20 21.82 -4.22 -11.88
C GLU A 20 20.70 -4.80 -12.75
N ARG A 21 20.59 -6.13 -12.87
CA ARG A 21 19.51 -6.80 -13.61
C ARG A 21 18.26 -7.02 -12.77
N GLU A 22 18.37 -6.91 -11.45
CA GLU A 22 17.24 -7.09 -10.55
C GLU A 22 16.32 -5.85 -10.57
N ALA A 23 15.18 -5.97 -11.27
CA ALA A 23 14.27 -4.85 -11.51
C ALA A 23 13.79 -4.14 -10.23
N GLN A 24 13.58 -4.89 -9.14
CA GLN A 24 13.12 -4.31 -7.89
C GLN A 24 14.19 -3.42 -7.23
N LEU A 25 15.48 -3.74 -7.36
CA LEU A 25 16.54 -2.87 -6.84
C LEU A 25 16.66 -1.56 -7.61
N ILE A 26 16.46 -1.61 -8.93
CA ILE A 26 16.39 -0.40 -9.77
C ILE A 26 15.21 0.47 -9.33
N HIS A 27 14.04 -0.15 -9.15
CA HIS A 27 12.83 0.53 -8.69
C HIS A 27 13.01 1.18 -7.32
N ASP A 28 13.59 0.46 -6.35
CA ASP A 28 13.81 0.96 -5.00
C ASP A 28 14.77 2.16 -5.00
N ARG A 29 15.83 2.11 -5.82
CA ARG A 29 16.76 3.24 -6.01
C ARG A 29 16.04 4.47 -6.56
N ASN A 30 15.23 4.31 -7.60
CA ASN A 30 14.49 5.41 -8.22
C ASN A 30 13.45 6.00 -7.25
N THR A 31 12.73 5.14 -6.52
CA THR A 31 11.74 5.57 -5.52
C THR A 31 12.41 6.39 -4.40
N ALA A 32 13.56 5.93 -3.90
CA ALA A 32 14.34 6.66 -2.91
C ALA A 32 14.82 8.03 -3.46
N SER A 33 15.33 8.07 -4.69
CA SER A 33 15.75 9.31 -5.35
C SER A 33 14.61 10.30 -5.54
N HIS A 34 13.42 9.84 -5.94
CA HIS A 34 12.24 10.70 -6.04
C HIS A 34 11.75 11.20 -4.68
N SER A 35 11.75 10.35 -3.65
CA SER A 35 11.38 10.77 -2.30
C SER A 35 12.34 11.81 -1.72
N ALA A 36 13.65 11.67 -1.96
CA ALA A 36 14.65 12.65 -1.55
C ALA A 36 14.54 13.97 -2.33
N ALA A 37 14.17 13.92 -3.61
CA ALA A 37 13.91 15.12 -4.41
C ALA A 37 12.69 15.88 -3.90
N VAL A 38 11.57 15.20 -3.61
CA VAL A 38 10.35 15.78 -3.04
C VAL A 38 10.61 16.44 -1.68
N VAL A 39 11.38 15.78 -0.80
CA VAL A 39 11.75 16.35 0.51
C VAL A 39 12.59 17.64 0.37
N LYS A 40 13.34 17.80 -0.73
CA LYS A 40 14.19 18.98 -0.96
C LYS A 40 13.39 20.19 -1.47
N CYS A 41 12.22 19.99 -2.08
CA CYS A 41 11.29 21.06 -2.46
C CYS A 41 10.24 21.38 -1.37
N ASP A 42 9.92 20.45 -0.48
CA ASP A 42 8.87 20.60 0.55
C ASP A 42 9.38 20.96 1.96
N ALA A 43 10.55 21.59 2.10
CA ALA A 43 11.04 22.08 3.40
C ALA A 43 10.16 23.20 4.03
N ALA A 44 9.03 23.56 3.40
CA ALA A 44 8.10 24.58 3.83
C ALA A 44 6.62 24.13 3.80
N ALA A 45 6.27 22.89 4.13
CA ALA A 45 4.88 22.55 4.49
C ALA A 45 4.73 21.24 5.28
N ALA A 46 4.12 21.38 6.46
CA ALA A 46 3.37 20.38 7.22
C ALA A 46 3.95 18.95 7.33
N THR A 47 4.34 18.58 8.55
CA THR A 47 4.56 17.18 8.96
C THR A 47 3.43 16.28 8.43
N PRO A 48 3.71 15.30 7.55
CA PRO A 48 2.67 14.36 7.14
C PRO A 48 2.32 13.54 8.38
N GLU A 49 1.14 13.80 8.94
CA GLU A 49 0.51 12.97 9.96
C GLU A 49 0.66 11.51 9.51
N LYS A 50 1.38 10.72 10.31
CA LYS A 50 1.81 9.35 9.97
C LYS A 50 0.59 8.42 10.08
N VAL A 51 -0.44 8.67 9.27
CA VAL A 51 -1.70 7.94 9.27
C VAL A 51 -1.41 6.55 8.74
N GLN A 52 -1.35 5.59 9.68
CA GLN A 52 -1.05 4.22 9.36
C GLN A 52 -2.17 3.64 8.50
N MET A 53 -1.88 3.43 7.22
CA MET A 53 -2.79 2.75 6.29
C MET A 53 -2.98 1.31 6.77
N THR A 54 -4.03 1.05 7.53
CA THR A 54 -4.36 -0.28 8.06
C THR A 54 -5.76 -0.70 7.64
N TRP A 55 -5.96 -2.01 7.53
CA TRP A 55 -7.23 -2.61 7.14
C TRP A 55 -8.25 -2.70 8.29
N THR A 56 -7.87 -2.30 9.51
CA THR A 56 -8.73 -2.38 10.69
C THR A 56 -8.69 -1.11 11.53
N LYS A 57 -9.80 -0.88 12.23
CA LYS A 57 -10.03 0.25 13.13
C LYS A 57 -9.16 0.22 14.40
N GLU A 58 -8.67 -0.96 14.79
CA GLU A 58 -8.07 -1.22 16.12
C GLU A 58 -6.76 -0.46 16.37
N LYS A 59 -5.93 -0.21 15.35
CA LYS A 59 -4.70 0.59 15.54
C LYS A 59 -4.96 2.06 15.84
N PHE A 60 -6.14 2.58 15.47
CA PHE A 60 -6.54 3.94 15.80
C PHE A 60 -7.03 4.06 17.26
N ILE A 61 -7.57 2.97 17.83
CA ILE A 61 -8.08 2.96 19.21
C ILE A 61 -6.91 2.93 20.21
N ALA A 62 -5.86 2.15 19.94
CA ALA A 62 -4.68 2.08 20.81
C ALA A 62 -3.97 3.44 20.98
N GLU A 63 -3.93 4.27 19.93
CA GLU A 63 -3.37 5.63 19.97
C GLU A 63 -4.23 6.60 20.82
N LYS A 64 -5.56 6.41 20.82
CA LYS A 64 -6.51 7.28 21.53
C LYS A 64 -6.56 7.04 23.04
N HIS A 65 -6.15 5.85 23.51
CA HIS A 65 -6.22 5.48 24.93
C HIS A 65 -5.04 5.99 25.79
N LYS A 66 -4.02 6.63 25.22
CA LYS A 66 -2.95 7.26 26.01
C LYS A 66 -3.30 8.67 26.52
N ASN A 67 -4.36 9.32 26.03
CA ASN A 67 -4.53 10.76 26.24
C ASN A 67 -5.95 11.24 26.60
N ARG A 68 -6.67 10.53 27.48
CA ARG A 68 -7.91 11.12 28.02
C ARG A 68 -8.26 10.61 29.39
N GLU A 69 -7.66 11.23 30.40
CA GLU A 69 -8.26 11.27 31.73
C GLU A 69 -9.42 12.27 31.76
N THR A 70 -10.51 11.83 32.39
CA THR A 70 -11.65 12.58 32.94
C THR A 70 -12.73 13.18 32.01
N ASN A 71 -13.93 12.65 32.22
CA ASN A 71 -15.24 13.31 32.33
C ASN A 71 -16.21 13.47 31.13
N ILE A 72 -17.46 13.09 31.46
CA ILE A 72 -18.77 13.24 30.80
C ILE A 72 -19.13 12.19 29.73
N THR A 73 -19.80 11.15 30.22
CA THR A 73 -20.49 10.04 29.55
C THR A 73 -21.91 10.47 29.10
N GLY A 74 -22.33 10.12 27.88
CA GLY A 74 -23.77 10.08 27.53
C GLY A 74 -24.19 10.59 26.14
N PHE A 75 -23.60 11.67 25.60
CA PHE A 75 -24.09 12.30 24.35
C PHE A 75 -23.09 12.28 23.18
N LYS A 76 -21.89 11.72 23.37
CA LYS A 76 -20.80 11.84 22.40
C LYS A 76 -20.71 10.69 21.39
N ASP A 77 -21.49 9.63 21.58
CA ASP A 77 -21.36 8.41 20.79
C ASP A 77 -22.15 8.44 19.46
N ILE A 78 -23.14 9.33 19.34
CA ILE A 78 -23.95 9.50 18.12
C ILE A 78 -23.14 10.19 17.01
N PHE A 79 -22.32 11.18 17.35
CA PHE A 79 -21.45 11.88 16.39
C PHE A 79 -20.11 11.17 16.12
N ASN A 80 -19.91 9.98 16.71
CA ASN A 80 -18.66 9.23 16.60
C ASN A 80 -18.75 8.03 15.64
N MET A 81 -19.84 7.91 14.86
CA MET A 81 -19.88 7.11 13.62
C MET A 81 -19.05 7.78 12.52
N LYS A 82 -17.77 8.04 12.78
CA LYS A 82 -16.84 8.35 11.70
C LYS A 82 -16.66 7.06 10.89
N PRO A 83 -16.93 7.07 9.57
CA PRO A 83 -16.54 5.97 8.70
C PRO A 83 -15.04 5.71 8.90
N ASN A 84 -14.60 4.45 8.80
CA ASN A 84 -13.19 4.10 8.99
C ASN A 84 -12.34 4.90 8.00
N GLN A 85 -11.73 6.00 8.46
CA GLN A 85 -11.03 6.95 7.58
C GLN A 85 -9.91 6.28 6.78
N SER A 86 -9.26 5.26 7.36
CA SER A 86 -8.26 4.45 6.65
C SER A 86 -8.85 3.65 5.49
N ASN A 87 -10.07 3.12 5.64
CA ASN A 87 -10.77 2.41 4.57
C ASN A 87 -11.18 3.38 3.47
N VAL A 88 -11.79 4.51 3.82
CA VAL A 88 -12.20 5.55 2.85
C VAL A 88 -11.01 6.05 2.04
N ARG A 89 -9.85 6.28 2.69
CA ARG A 89 -8.63 6.69 1.98
C ARG A 89 -8.11 5.61 1.03
N ARG A 90 -8.15 4.32 1.44
CA ARG A 90 -7.77 3.18 0.58
C ARG A 90 -8.70 3.08 -0.62
N MET A 91 -10.02 3.19 -0.42
CA MET A 91 -11.02 3.21 -1.48
C MET A 91 -10.83 4.35 -2.47
N HIS A 92 -10.65 5.58 -1.98
CA HIS A 92 -10.37 6.73 -2.84
C HIS A 92 -9.11 6.51 -3.71
N THR A 93 -8.10 5.85 -3.14
CA THR A 93 -6.89 5.50 -3.89
C THR A 93 -7.18 4.43 -4.95
N ALA A 94 -7.99 3.41 -4.64
CA ALA A 94 -8.42 2.39 -5.60
C ALA A 94 -9.13 3.01 -6.81
N VAL A 95 -10.12 3.89 -6.57
CA VAL A 95 -10.86 4.58 -7.63
C VAL A 95 -9.93 5.41 -8.50
N LYS A 96 -9.03 6.19 -7.89
CA LYS A 96 -8.09 7.03 -8.63
C LYS A 96 -7.09 6.20 -9.45
N LEU A 97 -6.59 5.10 -8.89
CA LEU A 97 -5.69 4.18 -9.60
C LEU A 97 -6.42 3.48 -10.75
N ASN A 98 -7.62 2.95 -10.50
CA ASN A 98 -8.42 2.30 -11.53
C ASN A 98 -8.71 3.26 -12.69
N GLY A 99 -9.10 4.52 -12.41
CA GLY A 99 -9.32 5.51 -13.46
C GLY A 99 -8.13 5.68 -14.41
N VAL A 100 -6.89 5.67 -13.89
CA VAL A 100 -5.69 5.76 -14.73
C VAL A 100 -5.43 4.45 -15.48
N ILE A 101 -5.64 3.30 -14.83
CA ILE A 101 -5.45 1.98 -15.46
C ILE A 101 -6.45 1.78 -16.59
N LEU A 102 -7.72 2.08 -16.36
CA LEU A 102 -8.78 1.99 -17.34
C LEU A 102 -8.46 2.88 -18.55
N ASN A 103 -8.13 4.16 -18.33
CA ASN A 103 -7.80 5.09 -19.41
C ASN A 103 -6.62 4.63 -20.29
N LYS A 104 -5.65 3.90 -19.75
CA LYS A 104 -4.46 3.45 -20.49
C LYS A 104 -4.55 2.02 -21.02
N SER A 105 -5.35 1.17 -20.37
CA SER A 105 -5.32 -0.28 -20.54
C SER A 105 -6.70 -0.87 -20.89
N GLN A 106 -7.70 -0.06 -21.22
CA GLN A 106 -9.06 -0.53 -21.58
C GLN A 106 -9.06 -1.56 -22.72
N HIS A 107 -8.21 -1.37 -23.73
CA HIS A 107 -8.10 -2.27 -24.88
C HIS A 107 -7.00 -3.34 -24.71
N ALA A 108 -6.38 -3.43 -23.54
CA ALA A 108 -5.36 -4.43 -23.29
C ALA A 108 -5.99 -5.83 -23.32
N GLN A 109 -5.26 -6.79 -23.90
CA GLN A 109 -5.70 -8.17 -23.88
C GLN A 109 -5.64 -8.77 -22.48
N LEU A 110 -4.67 -8.38 -21.65
CA LEU A 110 -4.52 -8.81 -20.27
C LEU A 110 -3.86 -7.69 -19.46
N VAL A 111 -4.37 -7.41 -18.27
CA VAL A 111 -3.76 -6.46 -17.34
C VAL A 111 -3.19 -7.23 -16.16
N LEU A 112 -1.87 -7.15 -15.96
CA LEU A 112 -1.21 -7.72 -14.77
C LEU A 112 -1.09 -6.64 -13.72
N LEU A 113 -1.69 -6.86 -12.55
CA LEU A 113 -1.62 -5.93 -11.42
C LEU A 113 -1.07 -6.64 -10.18
N ASN A 114 -0.36 -5.88 -9.35
CA ASN A 114 0.10 -6.40 -8.07
C ASN A 114 -1.07 -6.50 -7.10
N MET A 115 -1.27 -7.68 -6.51
CA MET A 115 -2.31 -7.88 -5.51
C MET A 115 -1.89 -7.22 -4.19
N PRO A 116 -2.71 -6.32 -3.61
CA PRO A 116 -2.45 -5.76 -2.29
C PRO A 116 -2.35 -6.86 -1.22
N GLY A 117 -1.73 -6.55 -0.07
CA GLY A 117 -1.66 -7.51 1.03
C GLY A 117 -3.00 -7.68 1.72
N PRO A 118 -3.48 -8.92 1.97
CA PRO A 118 -4.70 -9.14 2.72
C PRO A 118 -4.57 -8.57 4.14
N PRO A 119 -5.70 -8.20 4.76
CA PRO A 119 -5.74 -7.80 6.15
C PRO A 119 -5.20 -8.89 7.06
N LYS A 120 -4.58 -8.50 8.18
CA LYS A 120 -4.14 -9.46 9.20
C LYS A 120 -5.31 -10.04 10.01
N ASN A 121 -6.45 -9.36 10.02
CA ASN A 121 -7.61 -9.67 10.84
C ASN A 121 -8.79 -9.96 9.93
N LYS A 122 -9.55 -11.03 10.22
CA LYS A 122 -10.71 -11.47 9.42
C LYS A 122 -11.82 -10.41 9.27
N LYS A 123 -11.95 -9.49 10.22
CA LYS A 123 -12.91 -8.37 10.15
C LYS A 123 -12.63 -7.40 8.99
N GLY A 124 -11.44 -7.46 8.39
CA GLY A 124 -11.06 -6.64 7.25
C GLY A 124 -11.32 -7.29 5.90
N ASP A 125 -11.76 -8.55 5.85
CA ASP A 125 -11.83 -9.35 4.62
C ASP A 125 -12.86 -8.76 3.65
N GLU A 126 -14.02 -8.30 4.15
CA GLU A 126 -15.06 -7.64 3.34
C GLU A 126 -14.53 -6.37 2.67
N ASN A 127 -13.93 -5.46 3.45
CA ASN A 127 -13.35 -4.22 2.93
C ASN A 127 -12.20 -4.48 1.93
N TYR A 128 -11.50 -5.60 2.10
CA TYR A 128 -10.43 -6.03 1.21
C TYR A 128 -10.99 -6.52 -0.12
N MET A 129 -12.06 -7.32 -0.12
CA MET A 129 -12.73 -7.78 -1.33
C MET A 129 -13.37 -6.62 -2.09
N GLU A 130 -14.06 -5.72 -1.40
CA GLU A 130 -14.63 -4.50 -1.98
C GLU A 130 -13.52 -3.65 -2.64
N PHE A 131 -12.34 -3.55 -2.01
CA PHE A 131 -11.22 -2.80 -2.58
C PHE A 131 -10.74 -3.42 -3.90
N LEU A 132 -10.66 -4.75 -3.95
CA LEU A 132 -10.24 -5.47 -5.17
C LEU A 132 -11.25 -5.33 -6.29
N GLU A 133 -12.54 -5.32 -5.96
CA GLU A 133 -13.63 -5.09 -6.91
C GLU A 133 -13.51 -3.70 -7.54
N VAL A 134 -13.45 -2.65 -6.71
CA VAL A 134 -13.29 -1.25 -7.18
C VAL A 134 -12.01 -1.06 -7.99
N LEU A 135 -10.91 -1.71 -7.61
CA LEU A 135 -9.64 -1.59 -8.32
C LEU A 135 -9.67 -2.21 -9.72
N THR A 136 -10.48 -3.25 -9.92
CA THR A 136 -10.52 -4.02 -11.18
C THR A 136 -11.78 -3.79 -12.01
N GLU A 137 -12.68 -2.92 -11.52
CA GLU A 137 -13.92 -2.55 -12.19
C GLU A 137 -13.66 -1.99 -13.60
N GLY A 138 -14.39 -2.52 -14.58
CA GLY A 138 -14.28 -2.10 -15.98
C GLY A 138 -13.13 -2.73 -16.78
N LEU A 139 -12.32 -3.60 -16.17
CA LEU A 139 -11.26 -4.34 -16.87
C LEU A 139 -11.71 -5.76 -17.22
N ASN A 140 -11.60 -6.14 -18.49
CA ASN A 140 -12.09 -7.44 -18.98
C ASN A 140 -11.30 -8.65 -18.48
N ARG A 141 -9.97 -8.58 -18.51
CA ARG A 141 -9.08 -9.67 -18.12
C ARG A 141 -7.96 -9.12 -17.25
N VAL A 142 -8.02 -9.45 -15.97
CA VAL A 142 -7.04 -9.02 -14.97
C VAL A 142 -6.43 -10.24 -14.29
N LEU A 143 -5.10 -10.26 -14.18
CA LEU A 143 -4.38 -11.21 -13.36
C LEU A 143 -3.73 -10.48 -12.20
N LEU A 144 -4.21 -10.76 -10.99
CA LEU A 144 -3.63 -10.24 -9.75
C LEU A 144 -2.46 -11.12 -9.32
N VAL A 145 -1.25 -10.57 -9.31
CA VAL A 145 -0.01 -11.28 -8.99
C VAL A 145 0.50 -10.89 -7.61
N ARG A 146 0.90 -11.88 -6.81
CA ARG A 146 1.51 -11.67 -5.49
C ARG A 146 2.75 -12.54 -5.33
N GLY A 147 3.91 -11.91 -5.20
CA GLY A 147 5.13 -12.61 -4.81
C GLY A 147 5.11 -13.02 -3.33
N GLY A 148 5.75 -14.14 -3.02
CA GLY A 148 6.05 -14.62 -1.67
C GLY A 148 7.13 -13.81 -0.96
N GLY A 149 7.81 -12.89 -1.65
CA GLY A 149 8.82 -11.99 -1.10
C GLY A 149 10.21 -12.62 -0.97
N ARG A 150 10.39 -13.82 -1.54
CA ARG A 150 11.66 -14.55 -1.62
C ARG A 150 12.14 -14.71 -3.06
N GLU A 151 11.44 -14.12 -4.02
CA GLU A 151 11.82 -14.16 -5.43
C GLU A 151 12.90 -13.12 -5.74
N VAL A 152 13.95 -13.57 -6.43
CA VAL A 152 15.01 -12.74 -7.01
C VAL A 152 15.24 -13.24 -8.43
N ILE A 153 15.16 -12.34 -9.40
CA ILE A 153 15.31 -12.63 -10.82
C ILE A 153 16.51 -11.82 -11.32
N THR A 154 17.58 -12.52 -11.71
CA THR A 154 18.83 -11.93 -12.22
C THR A 154 19.12 -12.30 -13.66
N ILE A 155 18.39 -13.28 -14.20
CA ILE A 155 18.52 -13.78 -15.57
C ILE A 155 17.13 -13.73 -16.21
N TYR A 156 17.05 -13.15 -17.40
CA TYR A 156 15.87 -13.15 -18.25
C TYR A 156 16.18 -14.07 -19.43
N SER A 157 15.31 -15.05 -19.67
CA SER A 157 15.40 -15.94 -20.83
C SER A 157 14.65 -15.37 -22.03
#